data_AF-A0AAF1A908-F1
#
_entry.id   AF-A0AAF1A908-F1
#
_cell.length_a   1.000
_cell.length_b   1.000
_cell.length_c   1.000
_cell.angle_alpha   90.00
_cell.angle_beta   90.00
_cell.angle_gamma   90.00
#
_symmetry.space_group_name_H-M   'P 1'
#
loop_
_entity.id
_entity.type
_entity.pdbx_description
1 polymer ?
#
loop_
_entity_poly.entity_id
_entity_poly.type
_entity_poly.pdbx_seq_one_letter_code
_entity_poly.pdbx_strand_id
1 'polypeptide(L)'
;MAVGTGSRLDTVDIADGCGWQVESTDDTDIFSKAAVSVEIRYSVNDGIVSAVKRGPNDEVNALAESALDKVDHVRSWLTGRQLAAAQTATYPEAYSTYESGAWTRQQFIAAVEDPSDRSFLLRFFELVDANGQLRSQGTHSRLHYGKRPSGYLFVYPFGRRFPPFKLSIKDGNLMISGCWKGNFKHSGSHGFAEIASMLGQDERGPARVVPVRGLDPDDVWAVGDRVSQAVN
;
A
#
# COMPACT_ATOMS: atom_id res chain seq x y z
N MET A 1 -17.68 6.55 -4.95
CA MET A 1 -16.91 5.66 -4.07
C MET A 1 -15.45 6.10 -4.09
N ALA A 2 -14.77 6.05 -2.95
CA ALA A 2 -13.65 6.92 -2.56
C ALA A 2 -12.44 6.91 -3.52
N VAL A 3 -12.26 8.01 -4.25
CA VAL A 3 -11.04 8.33 -5.03
C VAL A 3 -9.85 8.64 -4.10
N GLY A 4 -10.11 8.98 -2.83
CA GLY A 4 -9.09 9.40 -1.86
C GLY A 4 -8.17 8.27 -1.37
N THR A 5 -8.69 7.07 -1.09
CA THR A 5 -7.95 5.96 -0.46
C THR A 5 -6.85 5.35 -1.34
N GLY A 6 -6.99 5.40 -2.67
CA GLY A 6 -5.93 4.95 -3.58
C GLY A 6 -4.72 5.89 -3.62
N SER A 7 -4.98 7.20 -3.49
CA SER A 7 -3.96 8.24 -3.73
C SER A 7 -2.84 8.24 -2.70
N ARG A 8 -3.15 7.97 -1.42
CA ARG A 8 -2.16 7.92 -0.34
C ARG A 8 -1.22 6.71 -0.46
N LEU A 9 -1.77 5.51 -0.69
CA LEU A 9 -0.95 4.30 -0.87
C LEU A 9 -0.07 4.38 -2.13
N ASP A 10 -0.62 4.89 -3.23
CA ASP A 10 0.17 5.16 -4.44
C ASP A 10 1.33 6.11 -4.15
N THR A 11 1.11 7.11 -3.29
CA THR A 11 2.14 8.08 -2.90
C THR A 11 3.25 7.41 -2.09
N VAL A 12 2.89 6.52 -1.17
CA VAL A 12 3.85 5.71 -0.38
C VAL A 12 4.66 4.77 -1.27
N ASP A 13 4.03 4.07 -2.20
CA ASP A 13 4.71 3.16 -3.13
C ASP A 13 5.66 3.93 -4.07
N ILE A 14 5.25 5.09 -4.57
CA ILE A 14 6.11 5.97 -5.38
C ILE A 14 7.32 6.44 -4.56
N ALA A 15 7.10 6.83 -3.31
CA ALA A 15 8.17 7.29 -2.42
C ALA A 15 9.20 6.18 -2.18
N ASP A 16 8.76 4.97 -1.83
CA ASP A 16 9.63 3.81 -1.60
C ASP A 16 10.42 3.46 -2.87
N GLY A 17 9.75 3.38 -4.03
CA GLY A 17 10.40 3.14 -5.32
C GLY A 17 11.42 4.22 -5.71
N CYS A 18 11.30 5.43 -5.16
CA CYS A 18 12.24 6.54 -5.35
C CYS A 18 13.29 6.65 -4.22
N GLY A 19 13.34 5.69 -3.29
CA GLY A 19 14.31 5.64 -2.19
C GLY A 19 14.05 6.64 -1.06
N TRP A 20 12.80 7.08 -0.89
CA TRP A 20 12.38 7.87 0.28
C TRP A 20 12.08 6.94 1.46
N GLN A 21 12.40 7.40 2.67
CA GLN A 21 11.88 6.80 3.89
C GLN A 21 10.51 7.38 4.20
N VAL A 22 9.59 6.57 4.71
CA VAL A 22 8.22 7.00 5.03
C VAL A 22 7.91 6.73 6.50
N GLU A 23 7.38 7.73 7.19
CA GLU A 23 6.81 7.64 8.53
C GLU A 23 5.33 8.00 8.47
N SER A 24 4.45 7.07 8.84
CA SER A 24 2.99 7.22 8.73
C SER A 24 2.30 7.18 10.09
N THR A 25 1.43 8.15 10.34
CA THR A 25 0.46 8.19 11.45
C THR A 25 -0.98 8.09 10.93
N ASP A 26 -1.97 8.24 11.81
CA ASP A 26 -3.41 8.19 11.52
C ASP A 26 -3.91 9.26 10.55
N ASP A 27 -3.21 10.37 10.40
CA ASP A 27 -3.63 11.44 9.50
C ASP A 27 -2.45 12.05 8.73
N THR A 28 -1.23 11.57 8.95
CA THR A 28 -0.03 12.21 8.41
C THR A 28 0.93 11.18 7.82
N ASP A 29 1.54 11.50 6.68
CA ASP A 29 2.74 10.81 6.18
C ASP A 29 3.90 11.81 6.09
N ILE A 30 5.07 11.40 6.56
CA ILE A 30 6.32 12.15 6.47
C ILE A 30 7.31 11.35 5.63
N PHE A 31 7.66 11.91 4.47
CA PHE A 31 8.62 11.35 3.54
C PHE A 31 9.96 12.04 3.74
N SER A 32 11.05 11.29 3.92
CA SER A 32 12.39 11.85 4.12
C SER A 32 13.41 11.25 3.15
N LYS A 33 14.21 12.11 2.51
CA LYS A 33 15.33 11.70 1.64
C LYS A 33 16.46 12.72 1.71
N ALA A 34 17.62 12.28 2.19
CA ALA A 34 18.76 13.15 2.50
C ALA A 34 18.32 14.34 3.40
N ALA A 35 18.54 15.57 2.98
CA ALA A 35 18.16 16.79 3.70
C ALA A 35 16.79 17.37 3.28
N VAL A 36 15.95 16.57 2.61
CA VAL A 36 14.60 16.98 2.17
C VAL A 36 13.55 16.17 2.91
N SER A 37 12.50 16.83 3.38
CA SER A 37 11.30 16.16 3.90
C SER A 37 10.02 16.67 3.23
N VAL A 38 9.00 15.81 3.16
CA VAL A 38 7.64 16.15 2.72
C VAL A 38 6.67 15.62 3.77
N GLU A 39 5.94 16.51 4.44
CA GLU A 39 4.84 16.15 5.34
C GLU A 39 3.51 16.30 4.58
N ILE A 40 2.65 15.30 4.67
CA ILE A 40 1.33 15.30 4.03
C ILE A 40 0.30 14.98 5.10
N ARG A 41 -0.71 15.83 5.24
CA ARG A 41 -1.87 15.56 6.08
C ARG A 41 -3.06 15.16 5.25
N TYR A 42 -3.76 14.15 5.73
CA TYR A 42 -4.88 13.52 5.09
C TYR A 42 -6.15 13.74 5.91
N SER A 43 -7.27 13.80 5.19
CA SER A 43 -8.60 13.72 5.77
C SER A 43 -8.92 12.27 6.13
N VAL A 44 -10.02 12.06 6.85
CA VAL A 44 -10.57 10.72 7.18
C VAL A 44 -10.84 9.86 5.94
N ASN A 45 -11.01 10.48 4.76
CA ASN A 45 -11.21 9.78 3.49
C ASN A 45 -9.93 9.70 2.63
N ASP A 46 -8.76 9.92 3.24
CA ASP A 46 -7.44 9.94 2.60
C ASP A 46 -7.26 10.97 1.47
N GLY A 47 -8.13 11.97 1.38
CA GLY A 47 -7.86 13.16 0.58
C GLY A 47 -6.80 14.04 1.24
N ILE A 48 -5.84 14.57 0.47
CA ILE A 48 -4.79 15.47 0.97
C ILE A 48 -5.42 16.79 1.41
N VAL A 49 -5.33 17.06 2.72
CA VAL A 49 -5.75 18.33 3.34
C VAL A 49 -4.65 19.37 3.14
N SER A 50 -3.41 19.01 3.46
CA SER A 50 -2.24 19.87 3.28
C SER A 50 -0.99 19.06 2.97
N ALA A 51 -0.01 19.69 2.33
CA ALA A 51 1.31 19.10 2.13
C ALA A 51 2.38 20.18 2.20
N VAL A 52 3.51 19.88 2.85
CA VAL A 52 4.62 20.79 3.08
C VAL A 52 5.93 20.08 2.75
N LYS A 53 6.68 20.61 1.79
CA LYS A 53 8.06 20.18 1.48
C LYS A 53 9.05 21.13 2.15
N ARG A 54 10.03 20.58 2.87
CA ARG A 54 11.16 21.30 3.45
C ARG A 54 12.46 20.86 2.77
N GLY A 55 13.24 21.81 2.28
CA GLY A 55 14.53 21.60 1.63
C GLY A 55 15.73 21.83 2.55
N PRO A 56 16.97 21.57 2.07
CA PRO A 56 18.21 21.66 2.84
C PRO A 56 18.56 23.07 3.35
N ASN A 57 17.95 24.13 2.82
CA ASN A 57 18.28 25.53 3.12
C ASN A 57 17.08 26.29 3.72
N ASP A 58 16.29 25.64 4.59
CA ASP A 58 15.02 26.19 5.11
C ASP A 58 14.00 26.59 4.03
N GLU A 59 14.15 26.05 2.82
CA GLU A 59 13.17 26.23 1.74
C GLU A 59 11.88 25.50 2.12
N VAL A 60 10.78 26.25 2.27
CA VAL A 60 9.46 25.68 2.57
C VAL A 60 8.54 25.91 1.38
N ASN A 61 8.03 24.81 0.81
CA ASN A 61 6.98 24.83 -0.20
C ASN A 61 5.73 24.18 0.38
N ALA A 62 4.65 24.94 0.54
CA ALA A 62 3.38 24.43 1.05
C ALA A 62 2.30 24.46 -0.03
N LEU A 63 1.46 23.43 -0.08
CA LEU A 63 0.27 23.44 -0.91
C LEU A 63 -0.88 24.11 -0.15
N ALA A 64 -1.53 25.08 -0.79
CA ALA A 64 -2.73 25.72 -0.26
C ALA A 64 -3.86 24.70 -0.13
N GLU A 65 -4.74 24.88 0.87
CA GLU A 65 -5.91 24.01 1.10
C GLU A 65 -6.84 23.94 -0.12
N SER A 66 -6.88 24.99 -0.95
CA SER A 66 -7.72 25.09 -2.15
C SER A 66 -7.09 24.52 -3.43
N ALA A 67 -5.86 24.00 -3.38
CA ALA A 67 -5.21 23.43 -4.57
C ALA A 67 -5.98 22.20 -5.07
N LEU A 68 -6.33 22.17 -6.36
CA LEU A 68 -7.14 21.11 -6.98
C LEU A 68 -6.31 19.85 -7.28
N ASP A 69 -4.99 19.97 -7.47
CA ASP A 69 -4.10 18.88 -7.92
C ASP A 69 -3.01 18.53 -6.88
N LYS A 70 -3.39 18.44 -5.61
CA LYS A 70 -2.42 18.20 -4.51
C LYS A 70 -1.63 16.89 -4.67
N VAL A 71 -2.28 15.85 -5.18
CA VAL A 71 -1.66 14.54 -5.40
C VAL A 71 -0.55 14.64 -6.43
N ASP A 72 -0.78 15.33 -7.55
CA ASP A 72 0.22 15.48 -8.61
C ASP A 72 1.39 16.35 -8.16
N HIS A 73 1.13 17.40 -7.39
CA HIS A 73 2.18 18.20 -6.77
C HIS A 73 3.06 17.39 -5.81
N VAL A 74 2.46 16.59 -4.94
CA VAL A 74 3.20 15.69 -4.06
C VAL A 74 4.04 14.69 -4.86
N ARG A 75 3.46 14.08 -5.90
CA ARG A 75 4.17 13.15 -6.77
C ARG A 75 5.35 13.82 -7.47
N SER A 76 5.21 15.08 -7.88
CA SER A 76 6.31 15.88 -8.46
C SER A 76 7.48 16.04 -7.48
N TRP A 77 7.18 16.25 -6.19
CA TRP A 77 8.19 16.38 -5.15
C TRP A 77 8.93 15.07 -4.87
N LEU A 78 8.20 13.95 -4.82
CA LEU A 78 8.77 12.65 -4.52
C LEU A 78 9.56 12.05 -5.69
N THR A 79 9.10 12.28 -6.92
CA THR A 79 9.76 11.75 -8.12
C THR A 79 10.85 12.67 -8.68
N GLY A 80 10.85 13.95 -8.30
CA GLY A 80 11.73 14.97 -8.89
C GLY A 80 11.38 15.35 -10.33
N ARG A 81 10.21 14.92 -10.84
CA ARG A 81 9.72 15.31 -12.18
C ARG A 81 8.90 16.59 -12.09
N GLN A 82 9.21 17.55 -12.95
CA GLN A 82 8.46 18.80 -13.05
C GLN A 82 7.08 18.55 -13.70
N LEU A 83 6.02 19.14 -13.15
CA LEU A 83 4.69 19.12 -13.77
C LEU A 83 4.77 19.86 -15.13
N ALA A 84 4.43 19.18 -16.22
CA ALA A 84 4.22 19.85 -17.50
C ALA A 84 2.96 20.73 -17.38
N ALA A 85 3.07 21.98 -17.84
CA ALA A 85 1.96 22.94 -17.78
C ALA A 85 0.70 22.38 -18.45
N ALA A 86 -0.41 22.38 -17.70
CA ALA A 86 -1.69 21.85 -18.14
C ALA A 86 -2.18 22.58 -19.41
N GLN A 87 -2.30 21.85 -20.52
CA GLN A 87 -3.20 22.25 -21.60
C GLN A 87 -4.59 21.74 -21.27
N THR A 88 -5.52 22.69 -21.16
CA THR A 88 -6.95 22.54 -20.94
C THR A 88 -7.54 21.49 -21.87
N ALA A 89 -7.86 20.31 -21.34
CA ALA A 89 -8.66 19.31 -22.04
C ALA A 89 -10.04 19.24 -21.38
N THR A 90 -11.03 19.73 -22.12
CA THR A 90 -12.47 19.60 -21.86
C THR A 90 -12.82 18.13 -21.63
N TYR A 91 -13.46 17.81 -20.50
CA TYR A 91 -13.91 16.46 -20.15
C TYR A 91 -15.21 16.10 -20.89
N PRO A 92 -15.27 14.98 -21.63
CA PRO A 92 -16.47 14.20 -21.76
C PRO A 92 -16.52 13.09 -20.70
N GLU A 93 -17.76 12.78 -20.33
CA GLU A 93 -18.22 11.83 -19.32
C GLU A 93 -17.45 10.49 -19.19
N ALA A 94 -17.35 10.07 -17.92
CA ALA A 94 -17.29 8.68 -17.46
C ALA A 94 -16.21 7.77 -18.08
N TYR A 95 -14.96 7.95 -17.67
CA TYR A 95 -13.97 6.88 -17.73
C TYR A 95 -13.38 6.61 -16.34
N SER A 96 -13.71 5.42 -15.83
CA SER A 96 -12.99 4.71 -14.78
C SER A 96 -11.50 4.67 -15.10
N THR A 97 -10.69 5.41 -14.36
CA THR A 97 -9.22 5.38 -14.47
C THR A 97 -8.67 4.08 -13.88
N TYR A 98 -8.75 2.99 -14.63
CA TYR A 98 -7.76 1.92 -14.52
C TYR A 98 -6.44 2.46 -15.10
N GLU A 99 -5.59 3.03 -14.25
CA GLU A 99 -4.23 3.43 -14.65
C GLU A 99 -3.46 2.18 -15.14
N SER A 100 -2.95 2.25 -16.36
CA SER A 100 -2.47 1.17 -17.22
C SER A 100 -1.16 0.46 -16.80
N GLY A 101 -0.87 0.37 -15.49
CA GLY A 101 0.37 -0.22 -14.98
C GLY A 101 0.24 -1.16 -13.76
N ALA A 102 -0.89 -1.18 -13.06
CA ALA A 102 -1.11 -2.09 -11.93
C ALA A 102 -1.35 -3.53 -12.39
N TRP A 103 -1.03 -4.51 -11.53
CA TRP A 103 -1.45 -5.90 -11.76
C TRP A 103 -2.99 -6.01 -11.68
N THR A 104 -3.60 -6.82 -12.56
CA THR A 104 -4.95 -7.33 -12.31
C THR A 104 -4.89 -8.67 -11.57
N ARG A 105 -5.99 -9.08 -10.94
CA ARG A 105 -6.11 -10.40 -10.30
C ARG A 105 -5.74 -11.53 -11.25
N GLN A 106 -6.29 -11.52 -12.47
CA GLN A 106 -6.02 -12.54 -13.49
C GLN A 106 -4.55 -12.58 -13.90
N GLN A 107 -3.92 -11.41 -14.07
CA GLN A 107 -2.50 -11.33 -14.41
C GLN A 107 -1.63 -11.84 -13.26
N PHE A 108 -1.95 -11.49 -12.01
CA PHE A 108 -1.22 -11.94 -10.84
C PHE A 108 -1.31 -13.47 -10.69
N ILE A 109 -2.50 -14.06 -10.89
CA ILE A 109 -2.69 -15.52 -10.90
C ILE A 109 -1.87 -16.17 -12.02
N ALA A 110 -1.90 -15.61 -13.23
CA ALA A 110 -1.21 -16.17 -14.39
C ALA A 110 0.32 -16.14 -14.24
N ALA A 111 0.85 -15.20 -13.46
CA ALA A 111 2.28 -15.09 -13.21
C ALA A 111 2.82 -16.06 -12.13
N VAL A 112 1.94 -16.72 -11.36
CA VAL A 112 2.32 -17.82 -10.47
C VAL A 112 2.40 -19.10 -11.29
N GLU A 113 3.60 -19.61 -11.51
CA GLU A 113 3.89 -20.79 -12.34
C GLU A 113 3.72 -22.10 -11.57
N ASP A 114 4.07 -22.11 -10.27
CA ASP A 114 3.92 -23.31 -9.44
C ASP A 114 2.43 -23.64 -9.18
N PRO A 115 1.97 -24.86 -9.48
CA PRO A 115 0.55 -25.22 -9.32
C PRO A 115 0.06 -25.19 -7.87
N SER A 116 0.89 -25.55 -6.89
CA SER A 116 0.52 -25.55 -5.48
C SER A 116 0.39 -24.13 -4.95
N ASP A 117 1.32 -23.25 -5.30
CA ASP A 117 1.24 -21.83 -4.99
C ASP A 117 0.02 -21.16 -5.65
N ARG A 118 -0.31 -21.58 -6.88
CA ARG A 118 -1.51 -21.08 -7.57
C ARG A 118 -2.79 -21.55 -6.87
N SER A 119 -2.86 -22.81 -6.43
CA SER A 119 -3.98 -23.32 -5.63
C SER A 119 -4.13 -22.58 -4.30
N PHE A 120 -3.00 -22.32 -3.61
CA PHE A 120 -2.98 -21.48 -2.40
C PHE A 120 -3.58 -20.11 -2.69
N LEU A 121 -3.12 -19.43 -3.76
CA LEU A 121 -3.58 -18.09 -4.13
C LEU A 121 -5.08 -18.05 -4.46
N LEU A 122 -5.59 -19.06 -5.18
CA LEU A 122 -7.00 -19.14 -5.54
C LEU A 122 -7.87 -19.29 -4.29
N ARG A 123 -7.51 -20.21 -3.39
CA ARG A 123 -8.21 -20.39 -2.11
C ARG A 123 -8.15 -19.12 -1.27
N PHE A 124 -6.98 -18.49 -1.19
CA PHE A 124 -6.80 -17.23 -0.47
C PHE A 124 -7.72 -16.13 -1.01
N PHE A 125 -7.88 -16.03 -2.33
CA PHE A 125 -8.79 -15.04 -2.90
C PHE A 125 -10.27 -15.34 -2.63
N GLU A 126 -10.70 -16.60 -2.54
CA GLU A 126 -12.07 -16.93 -2.11
C GLU A 126 -12.37 -16.37 -0.71
N LEU A 127 -11.40 -16.43 0.21
CA LEU A 127 -11.52 -15.87 1.56
C LEU A 127 -11.63 -14.35 1.54
N VAL A 128 -10.83 -13.70 0.70
CA VAL A 128 -10.91 -12.24 0.46
C VAL A 128 -12.28 -11.85 -0.10
N ASP A 129 -12.79 -12.61 -1.08
CA ASP A 129 -14.09 -12.34 -1.71
C ASP A 129 -15.24 -12.53 -0.71
N ALA A 130 -15.19 -13.59 0.09
CA ALA A 130 -16.12 -13.82 1.18
C ALA A 130 -16.10 -12.67 2.21
N ASN A 131 -14.91 -12.19 2.58
CA ASN A 131 -14.74 -11.03 3.44
C ASN A 131 -15.28 -9.73 2.80
N GLY A 132 -15.21 -9.61 1.47
CA GLY A 132 -15.77 -8.50 0.70
C GLY A 132 -17.30 -8.42 0.76
N GLN A 133 -17.99 -9.52 1.05
CA GLN A 133 -19.45 -9.54 1.26
C GLN A 133 -19.86 -9.07 2.67
N LEU A 134 -18.91 -8.97 3.60
CA LEU A 134 -19.16 -8.51 4.96
C LEU A 134 -19.03 -6.99 5.05
N ARG A 135 -19.70 -6.40 6.05
CA ARG A 135 -19.63 -4.97 6.34
C ARG A 135 -18.17 -4.52 6.49
N SER A 136 -17.81 -3.46 5.78
CA SER A 136 -16.49 -2.84 5.90
C SER A 136 -16.26 -2.24 7.28
N GLN A 137 -15.06 -2.44 7.82
CA GLN A 137 -14.57 -1.82 9.06
C GLN A 137 -13.55 -0.70 8.78
N GLY A 138 -13.14 -0.53 7.52
CA GLY A 138 -12.40 0.64 7.07
C GLY A 138 -12.76 1.02 5.63
N THR A 139 -12.00 1.96 5.07
CA THR A 139 -12.23 2.60 3.78
C THR A 139 -11.39 2.00 2.64
N HIS A 140 -10.44 1.11 2.95
CA HIS A 140 -9.53 0.53 1.96
C HIS A 140 -10.20 -0.58 1.13
N SER A 141 -9.80 -0.67 -0.14
CA SER A 141 -10.05 -1.86 -0.95
C SER A 141 -9.38 -3.07 -0.30
N ARG A 142 -10.03 -4.24 -0.35
CA ARG A 142 -9.52 -5.46 0.31
C ARG A 142 -8.22 -5.98 -0.28
N LEU A 143 -7.98 -5.65 -1.55
CA LEU A 143 -6.75 -5.91 -2.27
C LEU A 143 -6.28 -4.62 -2.91
N HIS A 144 -4.99 -4.37 -2.82
CA HIS A 144 -4.32 -3.32 -3.56
C HIS A 144 -3.15 -3.93 -4.33
N TYR A 145 -3.13 -3.71 -5.64
CA TYR A 145 -2.12 -4.24 -6.54
C TYR A 145 -1.07 -3.17 -6.83
N GLY A 146 0.16 -3.43 -6.42
CA GLY A 146 1.30 -2.60 -6.79
C GLY A 146 1.55 -2.58 -8.30
N LYS A 147 2.40 -1.64 -8.74
CA LYS A 147 2.73 -1.43 -10.16
C LYS A 147 3.64 -2.55 -10.71
N ARG A 148 3.67 -2.74 -12.03
CA ARG A 148 4.61 -3.63 -12.73
C ARG A 148 5.98 -2.95 -12.96
N PRO A 149 7.07 -3.70 -13.21
CA PRO A 149 7.18 -5.18 -13.28
C PRO A 149 7.25 -5.85 -11.90
N SER A 150 7.58 -5.08 -10.88
CA SER A 150 7.74 -5.50 -9.48
C SER A 150 6.63 -4.86 -8.65
N GLY A 151 5.75 -5.66 -8.05
CA GLY A 151 4.61 -5.16 -7.29
C GLY A 151 4.16 -6.17 -6.25
N TYR A 152 3.72 -5.64 -5.11
CA TYR A 152 3.12 -6.43 -4.06
C TYR A 152 1.60 -6.38 -4.18
N LEU A 153 0.95 -7.48 -3.82
CA LEU A 153 -0.47 -7.51 -3.54
C LEU A 153 -0.65 -7.33 -2.03
N PHE A 154 -1.05 -6.13 -1.63
CA PHE A 154 -1.38 -5.85 -0.23
C PHE A 154 -2.80 -6.34 0.08
N VAL A 155 -2.95 -6.94 1.26
CA VAL A 155 -4.22 -7.49 1.72
C VAL A 155 -4.72 -6.65 2.88
N TYR A 156 -5.96 -6.19 2.80
CA TYR A 156 -6.60 -5.36 3.83
C TYR A 156 -7.88 -6.04 4.33
N PRO A 157 -7.78 -6.96 5.31
CA PRO A 157 -8.95 -7.57 5.92
C PRO A 157 -9.94 -6.52 6.40
N PHE A 158 -11.22 -6.68 6.07
CA PHE A 158 -12.29 -5.73 6.40
C PHE A 158 -12.09 -4.29 5.88
N GLY A 159 -11.11 -4.07 4.99
CA GLY A 159 -10.78 -2.74 4.46
C GLY A 159 -10.12 -1.86 5.52
N ARG A 160 -9.60 -2.47 6.60
CA ARG A 160 -8.83 -1.77 7.63
C ARG A 160 -7.58 -1.16 7.01
N ARG A 161 -6.99 -0.19 7.70
CA ARG A 161 -5.99 0.73 7.15
C ARG A 161 -4.60 0.12 7.00
N PHE A 162 -4.15 -0.65 7.98
CA PHE A 162 -2.82 -1.24 8.00
C PHE A 162 -2.89 -2.72 7.60
N PRO A 163 -2.16 -3.13 6.54
CA PRO A 163 -2.19 -4.50 6.08
C PRO A 163 -1.29 -5.37 7.00
N PRO A 164 -1.70 -6.61 7.33
CA PRO A 164 -0.88 -7.53 8.11
C PRO A 164 0.35 -8.02 7.31
N PHE A 165 0.17 -8.24 6.01
CA PHE A 165 1.17 -8.77 5.09
C PHE A 165 0.87 -8.38 3.64
N LYS A 166 1.81 -8.72 2.77
CA LYS A 166 1.72 -8.54 1.33
C LYS A 166 2.25 -9.78 0.59
N LEU A 167 1.63 -10.10 -0.54
CA LEU A 167 2.06 -11.17 -1.43
C LEU A 167 2.89 -10.61 -2.58
N SER A 168 3.81 -11.40 -3.13
CA SER A 168 4.59 -11.05 -4.31
C SER A 168 4.93 -12.30 -5.10
N ILE A 169 5.43 -12.11 -6.32
CA ILE A 169 5.85 -13.21 -7.18
C ILE A 169 7.35 -13.07 -7.42
N LYS A 170 8.07 -14.18 -7.23
CA LYS A 170 9.52 -14.26 -7.50
C LYS A 170 9.83 -15.56 -8.22
N ASP A 171 10.40 -15.45 -9.41
CA ASP A 171 10.81 -16.60 -10.24
C ASP A 171 9.66 -17.62 -10.42
N GLY A 172 8.44 -17.13 -10.68
CA GLY A 172 7.23 -17.94 -10.84
C GLY A 172 6.60 -18.48 -9.54
N ASN A 173 7.23 -18.26 -8.37
CA ASN A 173 6.73 -18.72 -7.07
C ASN A 173 6.00 -17.62 -6.33
N LEU A 174 5.00 -17.99 -5.54
CA LEU A 174 4.28 -17.07 -4.66
C LEU A 174 5.05 -16.89 -3.34
N MET A 175 5.22 -15.62 -2.98
CA MET A 175 5.98 -15.22 -1.81
C MET A 175 5.12 -14.35 -0.89
N ILE A 176 5.42 -14.37 0.41
CA ILE A 176 4.74 -13.58 1.44
C ILE A 176 5.76 -12.82 2.29
N SER A 177 5.40 -11.62 2.74
CA SER A 177 6.16 -10.83 3.71
C SER A 177 5.18 -10.04 4.58
N GLY A 178 5.47 -9.92 5.87
CA GLY A 178 4.70 -9.02 6.72
C GLY A 178 5.04 -7.54 6.54
N CYS A 179 4.28 -6.69 7.22
CA CYS A 179 4.30 -5.23 7.05
C CYS A 179 4.85 -4.44 8.26
N TRP A 180 5.36 -5.12 9.30
CA TRP A 180 5.65 -4.55 10.63
C TRP A 180 6.83 -3.57 10.77
N LYS A 181 7.78 -3.52 9.83
CA LYS A 181 8.96 -2.63 9.90
C LYS A 181 9.21 -1.81 8.63
N GLY A 182 8.36 -1.95 7.61
CA GLY A 182 8.37 -1.12 6.41
C GLY A 182 7.64 0.21 6.65
N ASN A 183 6.62 0.50 5.85
CA ASN A 183 5.88 1.76 5.85
C ASN A 183 5.00 2.00 7.10
N PHE A 184 5.00 1.09 8.09
CA PHE A 184 4.00 1.07 9.18
C PHE A 184 4.60 1.01 10.59
N LYS A 185 5.84 1.50 10.77
CA LYS A 185 6.64 1.44 12.02
C LYS A 185 5.96 1.99 13.29
N HIS A 186 4.85 2.73 13.17
CA HIS A 186 4.19 3.43 14.28
C HIS A 186 2.99 2.67 14.88
N SER A 187 2.62 1.51 14.32
CA SER A 187 1.44 0.71 14.73
C SER A 187 1.62 -0.09 16.04
N GLY A 188 2.66 0.19 16.83
CA GLY A 188 3.01 -0.59 18.01
C GLY A 188 3.56 -1.96 17.62
N SER A 189 4.81 -2.24 17.99
CA SER A 189 5.53 -3.46 17.60
C SER A 189 4.86 -4.80 17.97
N HIS A 190 3.78 -4.80 18.75
CA HIS A 190 3.18 -6.01 19.31
C HIS A 190 2.11 -6.66 18.44
N GLY A 191 1.43 -5.93 17.55
CA GLY A 191 0.30 -6.48 16.80
C GLY A 191 0.68 -7.51 15.73
N PHE A 192 1.95 -7.57 15.32
CA PHE A 192 2.42 -8.43 14.22
C PHE A 192 3.13 -9.72 14.67
N ALA A 193 3.27 -9.96 15.98
CA ALA A 193 4.01 -11.12 16.48
C ALA A 193 3.45 -12.45 15.95
N GLU A 194 2.14 -12.55 15.79
CA GLU A 194 1.49 -13.79 15.30
C GLU A 194 1.86 -14.08 13.84
N ILE A 195 1.79 -13.08 12.94
CA ILE A 195 2.21 -13.27 11.54
C ILE A 195 3.71 -13.45 11.42
N ALA A 196 4.52 -12.78 12.25
CA ALA A 196 5.97 -12.98 12.25
C ALA A 196 6.31 -14.42 12.64
N SER A 197 5.72 -14.94 13.72
CA SER A 197 5.92 -16.32 14.17
C SER A 197 5.47 -17.35 13.12
N MET A 198 4.32 -17.13 12.46
CA MET A 198 3.84 -17.99 11.36
C MET A 198 4.85 -18.05 10.21
N LEU A 199 5.52 -16.94 9.91
CA LEU A 199 6.53 -16.86 8.86
C LEU A 199 7.93 -17.31 9.32
N GLY A 200 8.07 -17.81 10.55
CA GLY A 200 9.35 -18.21 11.14
C GLY A 200 10.29 -17.02 11.39
N GLN A 201 9.74 -15.85 11.67
CA GLN A 201 10.44 -14.57 11.85
C GLN A 201 10.13 -13.95 13.21
N ASP A 202 10.88 -12.90 13.55
CA ASP A 202 10.68 -12.07 14.74
C ASP A 202 10.26 -10.66 14.28
N GLU A 203 9.13 -10.16 14.79
CA GLU A 203 8.58 -8.85 14.45
C GLU A 203 9.48 -7.68 14.88
N ARG A 204 10.43 -7.92 15.79
CA ARG A 204 11.44 -6.94 16.18
C ARG A 204 12.50 -6.75 15.10
N GLY A 205 12.72 -7.76 14.25
CA GLY A 205 13.63 -7.73 13.11
C GLY A 205 12.97 -7.26 11.81
N PRO A 206 13.75 -7.07 10.73
CA PRO A 206 13.21 -6.72 9.42
C PRO A 206 12.36 -7.87 8.86
N ALA A 207 11.19 -7.54 8.30
CA ALA A 207 10.37 -8.50 7.58
C ALA A 207 11.11 -8.99 6.33
N ARG A 208 11.17 -10.31 6.15
CA ARG A 208 11.77 -10.98 5.00
C ARG A 208 10.68 -11.61 4.16
N VAL A 209 10.93 -11.59 2.85
CA VAL A 209 10.10 -12.29 1.87
C VAL A 209 10.44 -13.79 1.93
N VAL A 210 9.43 -14.63 2.18
CA VAL A 210 9.56 -16.09 2.25
C VAL A 210 8.54 -16.77 1.32
N PRO A 211 8.80 -18.01 0.85
CA PRO A 211 7.82 -18.75 0.06
C PRO A 211 6.55 -19.04 0.86
N VAL A 212 5.40 -19.13 0.19
CA VAL A 212 4.16 -19.61 0.84
C VAL A 212 4.14 -21.12 1.07
N ARG A 213 5.11 -21.84 0.50
CA ARG A 213 5.18 -23.31 0.56
C ARG A 213 5.14 -23.81 2.00
N GLY A 214 4.18 -24.68 2.30
CA GLY A 214 3.97 -25.26 3.63
C GLY A 214 3.05 -24.43 4.53
N LEU A 215 2.57 -23.27 4.07
CA LEU A 215 1.50 -22.52 4.74
C LEU A 215 0.14 -22.96 4.22
N ASP A 216 -0.86 -22.87 5.10
CA ASP A 216 -2.26 -23.05 4.75
C ASP A 216 -2.93 -21.68 4.50
N PRO A 217 -3.68 -21.50 3.38
CA PRO A 217 -4.28 -20.21 3.04
C PRO A 217 -5.37 -19.75 4.02
N ASP A 218 -6.11 -20.68 4.62
CA ASP A 218 -7.13 -20.37 5.63
C ASP A 218 -6.48 -19.91 6.94
N ASP A 219 -5.38 -20.55 7.36
CA ASP A 219 -4.61 -20.12 8.53
C ASP A 219 -3.97 -18.75 8.31
N VAL A 220 -3.34 -18.53 7.14
CA VAL A 220 -2.73 -17.23 6.78
C VAL A 220 -3.79 -16.12 6.78
N TRP A 221 -4.98 -16.38 6.26
CA TRP A 221 -6.09 -15.43 6.30
C TRP A 221 -6.55 -15.15 7.74
N ALA A 222 -6.74 -16.19 8.55
CA ALA A 222 -7.21 -16.05 9.94
C ALA A 222 -6.21 -15.28 10.81
N VAL A 223 -4.91 -15.56 10.69
CA VAL A 223 -3.85 -14.79 11.34
C VAL A 223 -3.80 -13.36 10.79
N GLY A 224 -3.93 -13.20 9.47
CA GLY A 224 -3.99 -11.89 8.83
C GLY A 224 -5.10 -11.00 9.38
N ASP A 225 -6.30 -11.53 9.55
CA ASP A 225 -7.44 -10.79 10.12
C ASP A 225 -7.19 -10.38 11.58
N ARG A 226 -6.70 -11.30 12.43
CA ARG A 226 -6.36 -11.00 13.83
C ARG A 226 -5.28 -9.93 13.95
N VAL A 227 -4.21 -10.06 13.16
CA VAL A 227 -3.13 -9.06 13.12
C VAL A 227 -3.67 -7.73 12.62
N SER A 228 -4.47 -7.75 11.54
CA SER A 228 -5.12 -6.54 11.03
C SER A 228 -6.00 -5.87 12.09
N GLN A 229 -6.72 -6.64 12.91
CA GLN A 229 -7.50 -6.09 14.01
C GLN A 229 -6.63 -5.54 15.16
N ALA A 230 -5.45 -6.10 15.41
CA ALA A 230 -4.56 -5.67 16.47
C ALA A 230 -3.78 -4.38 16.15
N VAL A 231 -3.55 -4.10 14.88
CA VAL A 231 -2.71 -2.96 14.43
C VAL A 231 -3.51 -1.76 13.93
N ASN A 232 -4.84 -1.86 13.89
CA ASN A 232 -5.79 -0.82 13.44
C ASN A 232 -6.75 -0.46 14.56
#